data_AF-A0A379LSM7-F1
#
_entry.id   AF-A0A379LSM7-F1
#
_cell.length_a   1.000
_cell.length_b   1.000
_cell.length_c   1.000
_cell.angle_alpha   90.00
_cell.angle_beta   90.00
_cell.angle_gamma   90.00
#
_symmetry.space_group_name_H-M   'P 1'
#
loop_
_entity.id
_entity.type
_entity.pdbx_description
1 polymer ?
#
loop_
_entity_poly.entity_id
_entity_poly.type
_entity_poly.pdbx_seq_one_letter_code
_entity_poly.pdbx_strand_id
1 'polypeptide(L)'
;MSLPVKQSLYRARWDANETVRQAVSALHEAVDENISAMCFEESYDSRRTDDFMIMNDLAQALNKDEELYLAWQPKVCLKSGKTVGLEALIRWNHPERGELFPSEFIPLAGKTNLISDLTNWVIDHTIEQLARWDREYDLIPVFDQRQRTRLRKARFCRSAGGKISGGSVTQFYSGH
;
A
#
# COMPACT_ATOMS: atom_id res chain seq x y z
N MET A 1 22.41 -56.01 -40.52
CA MET A 1 21.04 -55.58 -40.91
C MET A 1 20.12 -56.02 -39.77
N SER A 2 19.42 -55.20 -39.01
CA SER A 2 18.92 -53.83 -39.19
C SER A 2 18.79 -53.18 -37.81
N LEU A 3 19.18 -51.91 -37.66
CA LEU A 3 18.61 -51.05 -36.63
C LEU A 3 17.32 -50.44 -37.21
N PRO A 4 16.36 -50.05 -36.34
CA PRO A 4 16.31 -48.62 -36.09
C PRO A 4 16.15 -48.24 -34.61
N VAL A 5 16.93 -47.22 -34.29
CA VAL A 5 16.90 -46.36 -33.12
C VAL A 5 15.70 -45.40 -33.21
N LYS A 6 15.19 -44.96 -32.05
CA LYS A 6 14.24 -43.84 -31.77
C LYS A 6 12.77 -44.20 -31.52
N GLN A 7 12.44 -44.50 -30.25
CA GLN A 7 11.23 -43.94 -29.62
C GLN A 7 11.51 -43.37 -28.22
N SER A 8 12.74 -42.92 -27.96
CA SER A 8 13.00 -41.92 -26.91
C SER A 8 12.79 -40.53 -27.51
N LEU A 9 11.52 -40.16 -27.72
CA LEU A 9 11.11 -38.80 -28.05
C LEU A 9 9.83 -38.46 -27.30
N TYR A 10 10.03 -37.85 -26.13
CA TYR A 10 9.41 -36.57 -25.75
C TYR A 10 8.12 -36.22 -26.51
N ARG A 11 6.98 -36.60 -25.94
CA ARG A 11 5.81 -35.72 -25.91
C ARG A 11 5.28 -35.75 -24.49
N ALA A 12 5.76 -34.83 -23.67
CA ALA A 12 4.97 -34.35 -22.55
C ALA A 12 3.62 -33.96 -23.16
N ARG A 13 2.60 -34.76 -22.88
CA ARG A 13 1.24 -34.52 -23.36
C ARG A 13 0.75 -33.33 -22.56
N TRP A 14 0.89 -32.14 -23.14
CA TRP A 14 0.32 -30.91 -22.62
C TRP A 14 -1.15 -31.18 -22.30
N ASP A 15 -1.53 -31.04 -21.03
CA ASP A 15 -2.93 -31.06 -20.66
C ASP A 15 -3.57 -29.80 -21.28
N ALA A 16 -4.57 -30.01 -22.14
CA ALA A 16 -5.22 -28.93 -22.85
C ALA A 16 -5.88 -27.94 -21.88
N ASN A 17 -6.41 -28.43 -20.77
CA ASN A 17 -7.02 -27.57 -19.74
C ASN A 17 -5.95 -26.73 -19.03
N GLU A 18 -4.82 -27.34 -18.70
CA GLU A 18 -3.71 -26.63 -18.06
C GLU A 18 -3.12 -25.56 -18.99
N THR A 19 -2.98 -25.88 -20.28
CA THR A 19 -2.48 -24.91 -21.27
C THR A 19 -3.41 -23.71 -21.43
N VAL A 20 -4.72 -23.95 -21.45
CA VAL A 20 -5.73 -22.88 -21.49
C VAL A 20 -5.68 -22.04 -20.21
N ARG A 21 -5.59 -22.67 -19.04
CA ARG A 21 -5.45 -22.00 -17.75
C ARG A 21 -4.22 -21.06 -17.72
N GLN A 22 -3.08 -21.57 -18.16
CA GLN A 22 -1.82 -20.82 -18.25
C GLN A 22 -1.91 -19.63 -19.21
N ALA A 23 -2.52 -19.83 -20.38
CA ALA A 23 -2.70 -18.75 -21.37
C ALA A 23 -3.64 -17.65 -20.85
N VAL A 24 -4.73 -18.01 -20.17
CA VAL A 24 -5.65 -17.05 -19.55
C VAL A 24 -4.95 -16.29 -18.42
N SER A 25 -4.18 -16.98 -17.56
CA SER A 25 -3.41 -16.36 -16.47
C SER A 25 -2.40 -15.33 -17.00
N ALA A 26 -1.69 -15.64 -18.09
CA ALA A 26 -0.78 -14.71 -18.75
C ALA A 26 -1.50 -13.53 -19.42
N LEU A 27 -2.68 -13.75 -20.01
CA LEU A 27 -3.48 -12.67 -20.60
C LEU A 27 -3.95 -11.67 -19.55
N HIS A 28 -4.46 -12.14 -18.41
CA HIS A 28 -4.88 -11.27 -17.31
C HIS A 28 -3.74 -10.39 -16.81
N GLU A 29 -2.54 -10.96 -16.71
CA GLU A 29 -1.37 -10.22 -16.25
C GLU A 29 -0.91 -9.18 -17.28
N ALA A 30 -0.99 -9.51 -18.57
CA ALA A 30 -0.67 -8.56 -19.64
C ALA A 30 -1.63 -7.36 -19.63
N VAL A 31 -2.90 -7.60 -19.30
CA VAL A 31 -3.90 -6.54 -19.13
C VAL A 31 -3.57 -5.65 -17.93
N ASP A 32 -3.23 -6.24 -16.78
CA ASP A 32 -2.91 -5.50 -15.55
C ASP A 32 -1.63 -4.64 -15.70
N GLU A 33 -0.60 -5.17 -16.38
CA GLU A 33 0.66 -4.47 -16.70
C GLU A 33 0.54 -3.56 -17.94
N ASN A 34 -0.63 -3.56 -18.60
CA ASN A 34 -0.90 -2.79 -19.82
C ASN A 34 0.12 -3.07 -20.96
N ILE A 35 0.45 -4.34 -21.16
CA ILE A 35 1.33 -4.86 -22.22
C ILE A 35 0.57 -5.81 -23.17
N SER A 36 1.10 -6.02 -24.37
CA SER A 36 0.36 -6.70 -25.46
C SER A 36 0.35 -8.23 -25.35
N ALA A 37 1.36 -8.83 -24.75
CA ALA A 37 1.46 -10.27 -24.55
C ALA A 37 2.55 -10.57 -23.51
N MET A 38 2.38 -11.69 -22.81
CA MET A 38 3.42 -12.24 -21.94
C MET A 38 3.36 -13.76 -21.89
N CYS A 39 4.48 -14.38 -21.49
CA CYS A 39 4.54 -15.81 -21.26
C CYS A 39 4.00 -16.13 -19.86
N PHE A 40 3.38 -17.29 -19.71
CA PHE A 40 3.04 -17.82 -18.39
C PHE A 40 4.32 -18.08 -17.59
N GLU A 41 4.33 -17.60 -16.36
CA GLU A 41 5.31 -17.94 -15.32
C GLU A 41 4.54 -18.40 -14.09
N GLU A 42 4.98 -19.50 -13.46
CA GLU A 42 4.33 -20.06 -12.28
C GLU A 42 4.32 -19.07 -11.10
N SER A 43 5.27 -18.13 -11.10
CA SER A 43 5.35 -17.01 -10.16
C SER A 43 4.09 -16.13 -10.13
N TYR A 44 3.32 -16.05 -11.23
CA TYR A 44 2.12 -15.23 -11.30
C TYR A 44 0.95 -15.81 -10.52
N ASP A 45 0.80 -17.14 -10.51
CA ASP A 45 -0.25 -17.79 -9.71
C ASP A 45 0.01 -17.63 -8.21
N SER A 46 1.29 -17.68 -7.79
CA SER A 46 1.66 -17.37 -6.39
C SER A 46 1.39 -15.91 -6.02
N ARG A 47 1.72 -14.95 -6.90
CA ARG A 47 1.47 -13.52 -6.65
C ARG A 47 -0.01 -13.22 -6.48
N ARG A 48 -0.87 -13.79 -7.32
CA ARG A 48 -2.33 -13.60 -7.20
C ARG A 48 -2.88 -14.18 -5.91
N THR A 49 -2.34 -15.32 -5.49
CA THR A 49 -2.71 -15.93 -4.21
C THR A 49 -2.28 -15.02 -3.06
N ASP A 50 -1.07 -14.48 -3.09
CA ASP A 50 -0.57 -13.53 -2.10
C ASP A 50 -1.39 -12.25 -2.05
N ASP A 51 -1.69 -11.63 -3.21
CA ASP A 51 -2.52 -10.43 -3.31
C ASP A 51 -3.91 -10.65 -2.72
N PHE A 52 -4.52 -11.81 -3.02
CA PHE A 52 -5.81 -12.18 -2.47
C PHE A 52 -5.75 -12.32 -0.94
N MET A 53 -4.70 -12.93 -0.40
CA MET A 53 -4.51 -13.06 1.05
C MET A 53 -4.35 -11.70 1.72
N ILE A 54 -3.49 -10.82 1.17
CA ILE A 54 -3.32 -9.44 1.68
C ILE A 54 -4.65 -8.70 1.70
N MET A 55 -5.49 -8.86 0.68
CA MET A 55 -6.80 -8.22 0.61
C MET A 55 -7.79 -8.74 1.63
N ASN A 56 -7.82 -10.06 1.83
CA ASN A 56 -8.63 -10.69 2.86
C ASN A 56 -8.20 -10.26 4.27
N ASP A 57 -6.89 -10.17 4.51
CA ASP A 57 -6.34 -9.78 5.80
C ASP A 57 -6.57 -8.29 6.06
N LEU A 58 -6.48 -7.43 5.04
CA LEU A 58 -6.78 -6.01 5.16
C LEU A 58 -8.24 -5.78 5.57
N ALA A 59 -9.17 -6.55 4.97
CA ALA A 59 -10.57 -6.51 5.36
C ALA A 59 -10.79 -6.89 6.83
N GLN A 60 -10.03 -7.86 7.34
CA GLN A 60 -10.08 -8.22 8.76
C GLN A 60 -9.45 -7.15 9.65
N ALA A 61 -8.32 -6.58 9.25
CA ALA A 61 -7.62 -5.54 9.99
C ALA A 61 -8.49 -4.29 10.17
N LEU A 62 -9.23 -3.90 9.12
CA LEU A 62 -10.20 -2.80 9.14
C LEU A 62 -11.38 -3.02 10.11
N ASN A 63 -11.68 -4.27 10.49
CA ASN A 63 -12.74 -4.59 11.44
C ASN A 63 -12.25 -4.68 12.89
N LYS A 64 -10.93 -4.88 13.10
CA LYS A 64 -10.35 -5.12 14.42
C LYS A 64 -9.64 -3.90 15.02
N ASP A 65 -9.23 -2.92 14.21
CA ASP A 65 -8.52 -1.68 14.61
C ASP A 65 -7.19 -1.87 15.36
N GLU A 66 -6.68 -3.10 15.49
CA GLU A 66 -5.46 -3.40 16.26
C GLU A 66 -4.18 -3.38 15.42
N GLU A 67 -4.30 -3.63 14.11
CA GLU A 67 -3.15 -3.83 13.22
C GLU A 67 -2.82 -2.57 12.39
N LEU A 68 -3.81 -1.69 12.17
CA LEU A 68 -3.67 -0.48 11.38
C LEU A 68 -3.40 0.72 12.29
N TYR A 69 -2.49 1.60 11.87
CA TYR A 69 -2.21 2.84 12.58
C TYR A 69 -1.84 3.99 11.63
N LEU A 70 -1.93 5.21 12.15
CA LEU A 70 -1.54 6.43 11.44
C LEU A 70 -0.20 6.95 11.96
N ALA A 71 0.81 6.95 11.09
CA ALA A 71 2.03 7.71 11.27
C ALA A 71 1.82 9.15 10.81
N TRP A 72 2.51 10.13 11.42
CA TRP A 72 2.30 11.55 11.14
C TRP A 72 3.58 12.23 10.67
N GLN A 73 3.59 12.73 9.43
CA GLN A 73 4.73 13.42 8.85
C GLN A 73 4.51 14.94 8.82
N PRO A 74 5.39 15.75 9.43
CA PRO A 74 5.27 17.21 9.36
C PRO A 74 5.49 17.77 7.96
N LYS A 75 4.58 18.65 7.53
CA LYS A 75 4.73 19.47 6.32
C LYS A 75 5.32 20.81 6.68
N VAL A 76 6.55 21.06 6.24
CA VAL A 76 7.30 22.31 6.46
C VAL A 76 7.26 23.22 5.23
N CYS A 77 6.95 24.49 5.44
CA CYS A 77 7.07 25.50 4.39
C CYS A 77 8.55 25.84 4.17
N LEU A 78 9.07 25.52 2.99
CA LEU A 78 10.49 25.74 2.65
C LEU A 78 10.90 27.22 2.72
N LYS A 79 9.98 28.15 2.44
CA LYS A 79 10.27 29.59 2.50
C LYS A 79 10.40 30.13 3.92
N SER A 80 9.66 29.56 4.88
CA SER A 80 9.61 30.09 6.26
C SER A 80 10.23 29.16 7.30
N GLY A 81 10.55 27.91 6.93
CA GLY A 81 10.99 26.86 7.84
C GLY A 81 9.92 26.40 8.84
N LYS A 82 8.69 26.91 8.75
CA LYS A 82 7.63 26.62 9.72
C LYS A 82 6.81 25.41 9.29
N THR A 83 6.43 24.58 10.25
CA THR A 83 5.41 23.54 10.05
C THR A 83 4.07 24.20 9.71
N VAL A 84 3.48 23.79 8.59
CA VAL A 84 2.21 24.29 8.06
C VAL A 84 1.10 23.23 8.08
N GLY A 85 1.43 21.98 8.39
CA GLY A 85 0.47 20.88 8.57
C GLY A 85 1.15 19.57 8.90
N LEU A 86 0.34 18.51 8.98
CA LEU A 86 0.76 17.13 9.12
C LEU A 86 0.14 16.31 7.99
N GLU A 87 0.82 15.26 7.56
CA GLU A 87 0.27 14.24 6.67
C GLU A 87 0.14 12.95 7.48
N ALA A 88 -1.08 12.41 7.58
CA ALA A 88 -1.21 11.07 8.12
C ALA A 88 -0.89 10.07 7.02
N LEU A 89 -0.13 9.06 7.41
CA LEU A 89 0.31 7.98 6.56
C LEU A 89 -0.11 6.70 7.24
N ILE A 90 -1.01 5.97 6.60
CA ILE A 90 -1.44 4.67 7.10
C ILE A 90 -0.25 3.69 7.11
N ARG A 91 -0.22 2.85 8.13
CA ARG A 91 0.74 1.76 8.31
C ARG A 91 -0.03 0.54 8.79
N TRP A 92 0.43 -0.63 8.39
CA TRP A 92 -0.18 -1.89 8.78
C TRP A 92 0.86 -2.79 9.41
N ASN A 93 0.73 -3.06 10.70
CA ASN A 93 1.54 -4.04 11.39
C ASN A 93 0.90 -5.43 11.24
N HIS A 94 1.16 -6.09 10.12
CA HIS A 94 0.58 -7.39 9.80
C HIS A 94 1.17 -8.49 10.70
N PRO A 95 0.36 -9.39 11.27
CA PRO A 95 0.83 -10.40 12.23
C PRO A 95 1.90 -11.34 11.68
N GLU A 96 1.74 -11.77 10.42
CA GLU A 96 2.71 -12.68 9.77
C GLU A 96 3.77 -11.97 8.92
N ARG A 97 3.41 -10.86 8.25
CA ARG A 97 4.27 -10.18 7.26
C ARG A 97 5.08 -9.01 7.84
N GLY A 98 4.80 -8.59 9.07
CA GLY A 98 5.42 -7.43 9.69
C GLY A 98 4.84 -6.10 9.19
N GLU A 99 5.61 -5.02 9.25
CA GLU A 99 5.15 -3.70 8.84
C GLU A 99 5.02 -3.62 7.30
N LEU A 100 3.78 -3.49 6.83
CA LEU A 100 3.43 -3.23 5.44
C LEU A 100 3.18 -1.74 5.20
N PHE A 101 3.72 -1.24 4.10
CA PHE A 101 3.59 0.13 3.65
C PHE A 101 2.40 0.32 2.70
N PRO A 102 1.87 1.55 2.60
CA PRO A 102 0.77 1.87 1.69
C PRO A 102 0.94 1.37 0.25
N SER A 103 2.17 1.38 -0.27
CA SER A 103 2.48 0.89 -1.62
C SER A 103 2.19 -0.59 -1.83
N GLU A 104 2.14 -1.39 -0.77
CA GLU A 104 1.96 -2.84 -0.83
C GLU A 104 0.48 -3.24 -0.87
N PHE A 105 -0.41 -2.45 -0.26
CA PHE A 105 -1.83 -2.81 -0.14
C PHE A 105 -2.81 -1.79 -0.75
N ILE A 106 -2.44 -0.51 -0.92
CA ILE A 106 -3.35 0.48 -1.55
C ILE A 106 -3.66 0.13 -3.02
N PRO A 107 -2.69 -0.29 -3.86
CA PRO A 107 -3.00 -0.67 -5.24
C PRO A 107 -3.98 -1.84 -5.31
N LEU A 108 -3.82 -2.81 -4.40
CA LEU A 108 -4.72 -3.96 -4.28
C LEU A 108 -6.11 -3.52 -3.82
N ALA A 109 -6.19 -2.68 -2.78
CA ALA A 109 -7.43 -2.10 -2.28
C ALA A 109 -8.19 -1.35 -3.37
N GLY A 110 -7.48 -0.61 -4.23
CA GLY A 110 -8.05 0.14 -5.35
C GLY A 110 -8.73 -0.72 -6.43
N LYS A 111 -8.39 -2.01 -6.53
CA LYS A 111 -9.07 -2.97 -7.42
C LYS A 111 -10.38 -3.50 -6.82
N THR A 112 -10.73 -3.12 -5.59
CA THR A 112 -11.88 -3.65 -4.84
C THR A 112 -12.68 -2.53 -4.15
N ASN A 113 -13.72 -2.88 -3.40
CA ASN A 113 -14.47 -1.90 -2.61
C ASN A 113 -13.78 -1.50 -1.29
N LEU A 114 -12.71 -2.20 -0.89
CA LEU A 114 -12.00 -1.96 0.37
C LEU A 114 -11.31 -0.60 0.42
N ILE A 115 -11.02 0.02 -0.73
CA ILE A 115 -10.46 1.38 -0.75
C ILE A 115 -11.38 2.41 -0.07
N SER A 116 -12.70 2.23 -0.19
CA SER A 116 -13.68 3.11 0.45
C SER A 116 -13.67 2.93 1.96
N ASP A 117 -13.66 1.68 2.42
CA ASP A 117 -13.63 1.34 3.85
C ASP A 117 -12.32 1.82 4.49
N LEU A 118 -11.19 1.61 3.82
CA LEU A 118 -9.88 2.11 4.22
C LEU A 118 -9.87 3.64 4.31
N THR A 119 -10.48 4.33 3.35
CA THR A 119 -10.54 5.79 3.34
C THR A 119 -11.36 6.31 4.53
N ASN A 120 -12.51 5.70 4.81
CA ASN A 120 -13.34 6.05 5.96
C ASN A 120 -12.59 5.81 7.27
N TRP A 121 -11.94 4.65 7.39
CA TRP A 121 -11.12 4.29 8.54
C TRP A 121 -10.03 5.35 8.81
N VAL A 122 -9.28 5.76 7.78
CA VAL A 122 -8.24 6.79 7.90
C VAL A 122 -8.83 8.14 8.34
N ILE A 123 -9.99 8.53 7.80
CA ILE A 123 -10.66 9.79 8.14
C ILE A 123 -11.12 9.77 9.60
N ASP A 124 -11.78 8.70 10.04
CA ASP A 124 -12.32 8.58 11.38
C ASP A 124 -11.19 8.61 12.42
N HIS A 125 -10.15 7.81 12.22
CA HIS A 125 -8.97 7.76 13.09
C HIS A 125 -8.19 9.08 13.09
N THR A 126 -8.17 9.77 11.96
CA THR A 126 -7.63 11.13 11.88
C THR A 126 -8.42 12.06 12.77
N ILE A 127 -9.74 12.16 12.58
CA ILE A 127 -10.59 13.08 13.33
C ILE A 127 -10.47 12.82 14.83
N GLU A 128 -10.47 11.54 15.23
CA GLU A 128 -10.25 11.16 16.62
C GLU A 128 -8.91 11.63 17.16
N GLN A 129 -7.82 11.41 16.42
CA GLN A 129 -6.49 11.82 16.83
C GLN A 129 -6.39 13.34 16.96
N LEU A 130 -7.02 14.07 16.03
CA LEU A 130 -7.06 15.52 16.06
C LEU A 130 -7.85 16.05 17.27
N ALA A 131 -8.98 15.43 17.60
CA ALA A 131 -9.77 15.78 18.79
C ALA A 131 -9.08 15.39 20.11
N ARG A 132 -8.20 14.39 20.10
CA ARG A 132 -7.32 14.08 21.24
C ARG A 132 -6.25 15.15 21.40
N TRP A 133 -5.59 15.52 20.31
CA TRP A 133 -4.57 16.57 20.33
C TRP A 133 -5.13 17.92 20.76
N ASP A 134 -6.30 18.34 20.27
CA ASP A 134 -6.92 19.61 20.65
C ASP A 134 -7.21 19.72 22.17
N ARG A 135 -7.50 18.57 22.82
CA ARG A 135 -7.73 18.51 24.27
C ARG A 135 -6.44 18.50 25.09
N GLU A 136 -5.40 17.86 24.58
CA GLU A 136 -4.14 17.64 25.31
C GLU A 136 -3.13 18.77 25.05
N TYR A 137 -3.22 19.38 23.88
CA TYR A 137 -2.37 20.44 23.39
C TYR A 137 -3.27 21.51 22.75
N ASP A 138 -3.04 22.79 23.01
CA ASP A 138 -3.82 23.90 22.41
C ASP A 138 -3.47 24.05 20.90
N LEU A 139 -3.69 22.99 20.11
CA LEU A 139 -3.19 22.74 18.76
C LEU A 139 -4.35 22.38 17.82
N ILE A 140 -4.48 23.13 16.72
CA ILE A 140 -5.46 22.89 15.64
C ILE A 140 -4.76 22.28 14.40
N PRO A 141 -5.36 21.35 13.63
CA PRO A 141 -4.65 20.53 12.65
C PRO A 141 -4.89 20.89 11.17
N VAL A 142 -3.99 20.42 10.28
CA VAL A 142 -4.10 20.48 8.79
C VAL A 142 -3.59 19.17 8.18
N PHE A 143 -4.26 18.68 7.12
CA PHE A 143 -4.08 17.38 6.44
C PHE A 143 -3.90 17.55 4.92
N ASP A 144 -3.09 16.74 4.23
CA ASP A 144 -3.13 16.61 2.76
C ASP A 144 -2.44 15.30 2.30
N GLN A 145 -3.13 14.40 1.58
CA GLN A 145 -2.52 13.21 0.92
C GLN A 145 -2.38 13.40 -0.63
N ARG A 146 -2.53 14.64 -1.12
CA ARG A 146 -2.44 15.09 -2.53
C ARG A 146 -3.24 14.21 -3.52
N GLN A 147 -4.55 14.37 -3.69
CA GLN A 147 -5.31 15.62 -3.65
C GLN A 147 -6.82 15.32 -3.55
N ARG A 148 -7.44 15.69 -2.41
CA ARG A 148 -8.64 16.56 -2.27
C ARG A 148 -9.26 16.42 -0.87
N THR A 149 -8.95 17.37 0.02
CA THR A 149 -9.87 18.38 0.59
C THR A 149 -9.11 19.21 1.65
N ARG A 150 -9.34 20.53 1.69
CA ARG A 150 -8.62 21.52 2.53
C ARG A 150 -9.38 21.83 3.83
N LEU A 151 -8.65 22.02 4.94
CA LEU A 151 -9.06 22.85 6.08
C LEU A 151 -7.89 23.71 6.61
N ARG A 152 -8.17 24.95 7.03
CA ARG A 152 -7.26 25.96 7.66
C ARG A 152 -7.94 26.44 8.96
N LYS A 153 -7.25 26.77 10.05
CA LYS A 153 -6.34 27.94 10.22
C LYS A 153 -5.28 27.68 11.30
N ALA A 154 -4.03 27.99 10.98
CA ALA A 154 -2.87 27.86 11.84
C ALA A 154 -2.76 28.98 12.91
N ARG A 155 -2.22 28.62 14.08
CA ARG A 155 -1.21 29.43 14.79
C ARG A 155 -0.28 28.51 15.59
N PHE A 156 0.98 28.43 15.18
CA PHE A 156 2.07 27.89 16.00
C PHE A 156 3.07 29.01 16.33
N CYS A 157 3.31 29.23 17.63
CA CYS A 157 4.45 29.91 18.27
C CYS A 157 4.11 30.01 19.77
N ARG A 158 4.89 29.47 20.71
CA ARG A 158 6.32 29.72 20.92
C ARG A 158 6.96 28.65 21.82
N SER A 159 8.15 28.19 21.42
CA SER A 159 9.17 27.57 22.27
C SER A 159 8.80 26.28 23.00
N ALA A 160 9.10 25.14 22.38
CA ALA A 160 9.45 23.93 23.13
C ALA A 160 10.62 23.25 22.41
N GLY A 161 11.85 23.58 22.86
CA GLY A 161 12.94 22.63 22.78
C GLY A 161 12.56 21.44 23.67
N GLY A 162 12.55 20.24 23.10
CA GLY A 162 12.20 19.04 23.86
C GLY A 162 11.87 17.85 22.99
N LYS A 163 12.92 17.19 22.49
CA LYS A 163 12.94 15.77 22.09
C LYS A 163 11.81 15.29 21.15
N ILE A 164 12.03 15.51 19.85
CA ILE A 164 11.72 14.46 18.85
C ILE A 164 13.05 13.74 18.63
N SER A 165 13.40 12.83 19.54
CA SER A 165 14.62 12.01 19.44
C SER A 165 14.24 10.61 19.00
N GLY A 166 14.84 10.17 17.89
CA GLY A 166 15.02 8.76 17.56
C GLY A 166 14.26 8.31 16.32
N GLY A 167 14.86 8.54 15.15
CA GLY A 167 14.37 7.96 13.89
C GLY A 167 14.86 8.76 12.69
N SER A 168 16.13 8.58 12.34
CA SER A 168 16.67 9.09 11.08
C SER A 168 15.78 8.69 9.91
N VAL A 169 15.27 9.67 9.16
CA VAL A 169 14.89 9.46 7.76
C VAL A 169 15.58 10.54 6.95
N THR A 170 16.82 10.22 6.60
CA THR A 170 17.53 10.78 5.46
C THR A 170 16.95 10.17 4.17
N GLN A 171 17.05 10.93 3.07
CA GLN A 171 16.72 10.63 1.66
C GLN A 171 15.28 10.97 1.23
N PHE A 172 15.07 12.15 0.59
CA PHE A 172 15.35 12.48 -0.82
C PHE A 172 14.57 11.60 -1.80
N TYR A 173 13.54 12.17 -2.43
CA TYR A 173 13.33 11.97 -3.87
C TYR A 173 13.02 13.32 -4.52
N SER A 174 14.05 13.82 -5.19
CA SER A 174 14.01 14.74 -6.32
C SER A 174 13.52 13.97 -7.53
N GLY A 175 12.59 14.52 -8.29
CA GLY A 175 12.13 13.98 -9.57
C GLY A 175 11.22 15.00 -10.23
N HIS A 176 11.65 15.48 -11.39
CA HIS A 176 11.18 16.65 -12.14
C HIS A 176 9.73 16.60 -12.62
#